data_AF-A0A485K8Y3-F1
#
_entry.id   AF-A0A485K8Y3-F1
#
_cell.length_a   1.000
_cell.length_b   1.000
_cell.length_c   1.000
_cell.angle_alpha   90.00
_cell.angle_beta   90.00
_cell.angle_gamma   90.00
#
_symmetry.space_group_name_H-M   'P 1'
#
loop_
_entity.id
_entity.type
_entity.pdbx_description
1 polymer ?
#
loop_
_entity_poly.entity_id
_entity_poly.type
_entity_poly.pdbx_seq_one_letter_code
_entity_poly.pdbx_strand_id
1 'polypeptide(L)'
;MEATLGRMLDDVKPDIVVFSGDQIQAMSRLTTNNAAGPIRAYSKYAIARKLPWAMVFGNLDERKDTTLVTNNWAQMDLIQSLPLAYPRQDPRTLVV
;
A
#
# COMPACT_ATOMS: atom_id res chain seq x y z
N MET A 1 -2.09 -1.51 17.15
CA MET A 1 -2.84 -2.12 16.03
C MET A 1 -1.99 -3.00 15.10
N GLU A 2 -0.65 -2.96 15.18
CA GLU A 2 0.26 -3.74 14.31
C GLU A 2 0.28 -5.27 14.54
N ALA A 3 -0.20 -5.78 15.69
CA ALA A 3 -0.09 -7.19 16.04
C ALA A 3 -1.07 -8.14 15.30
N THR A 4 -2.17 -7.63 14.77
CA THR A 4 -3.27 -8.48 14.25
C THR A 4 -2.96 -9.06 12.87
N LEU A 5 -2.40 -8.26 11.94
CA LEU A 5 -2.11 -8.74 10.58
C LEU A 5 -1.02 -9.81 10.58
N GLY A 6 0.08 -9.59 11.32
CA GLY A 6 1.16 -10.59 11.43
C GLY A 6 0.64 -11.93 11.92
N ARG A 7 -0.16 -11.92 13.00
CA ARG A 7 -0.76 -13.14 13.54
C ARG A 7 -1.69 -13.85 12.55
N MET A 8 -2.55 -13.08 11.86
CA MET A 8 -3.45 -13.63 10.85
C MET A 8 -2.69 -14.32 9.71
N LEU A 9 -1.60 -13.71 9.23
CA LEU A 9 -0.77 -14.32 8.17
C LEU A 9 -0.09 -15.61 8.64
N ASP A 10 0.32 -15.69 9.90
CA ASP A 10 0.94 -16.88 10.49
C ASP A 10 -0.07 -18.04 10.65
N ASP A 11 -1.31 -17.70 11.01
CA ASP A 11 -2.38 -18.68 11.23
C ASP A 11 -2.99 -19.16 9.90
N VAL A 12 -3.30 -18.24 8.97
CA VAL A 12 -3.97 -18.55 7.69
C VAL A 12 -3.00 -19.09 6.65
N LYS A 13 -1.74 -18.62 6.63
CA LYS A 13 -0.72 -18.97 5.63
C LYS A 13 -1.22 -18.82 4.18
N PRO A 14 -1.67 -17.63 3.77
CA PRO A 14 -2.20 -17.42 2.43
C PRO A 14 -1.08 -17.49 1.37
N ASP A 15 -1.45 -17.78 0.13
CA ASP A 15 -0.51 -17.75 -1.01
C ASP A 15 -0.28 -16.34 -1.57
N ILE A 16 -1.19 -15.40 -1.30
CA ILE A 16 -1.13 -14.00 -1.75
C ILE A 16 -1.85 -13.09 -0.75
N VAL A 17 -1.40 -11.83 -0.64
CA VAL A 17 -2.08 -10.78 0.12
C VAL A 17 -2.57 -9.68 -0.81
N VAL A 18 -3.85 -9.28 -0.69
CA VAL A 18 -4.41 -8.16 -1.44
C VAL A 18 -4.93 -7.10 -0.47
N PHE A 19 -4.34 -5.91 -0.50
CA PHE A 19 -4.81 -4.75 0.27
C PHE A 19 -5.86 -3.97 -0.53
N SER A 20 -7.08 -3.89 -0.04
CA SER A 20 -8.22 -3.34 -0.79
C SER A 20 -8.33 -1.80 -0.78
N GLY A 21 -7.26 -1.09 -0.38
CA GLY A 21 -7.23 0.38 -0.28
C GLY A 21 -7.26 0.92 1.15
N ASP A 22 -7.22 2.25 1.26
CA ASP A 22 -7.22 3.07 2.47
C ASP A 22 -6.10 2.75 3.47
N GLN A 23 -4.91 2.44 2.96
CA GLN A 23 -3.73 2.14 3.77
C GLN A 23 -2.99 3.40 4.26
N ILE A 24 -3.17 4.54 3.58
CA ILE A 24 -2.36 5.76 3.81
C ILE A 24 -3.16 6.87 4.50
N GLN A 25 -4.50 6.85 4.36
CA GLN A 25 -5.44 7.83 4.91
C GLN A 25 -4.89 9.27 4.92
N ALA A 26 -4.96 9.95 3.78
CA ALA A 26 -4.47 11.31 3.62
C ALA A 26 -5.40 12.36 4.30
N MET A 27 -5.25 12.57 5.61
CA MET A 27 -6.07 13.50 6.40
C MET A 27 -5.82 15.00 6.11
N SER A 28 -6.80 15.86 6.45
CA SER A 28 -6.77 17.31 6.20
C SER A 28 -5.86 18.15 7.05
N ARG A 29 -5.40 17.63 8.19
CA ARG A 29 -4.42 18.31 9.02
C ARG A 29 -3.05 17.68 8.80
N LEU A 30 -2.17 18.51 8.25
CA LEU A 30 -0.77 18.28 7.97
C LEU A 30 -0.04 17.76 9.21
N THR A 31 0.15 16.44 9.31
CA THR A 31 1.21 15.89 10.16
C THR A 31 2.15 14.98 9.39
N THR A 32 1.73 14.40 8.26
CA THR A 32 2.62 13.60 7.42
C THR A 32 2.21 13.68 5.94
N ASN A 33 2.84 14.57 5.19
CA ASN A 33 2.75 14.61 3.72
C ASN A 33 3.55 13.49 3.07
N ASN A 34 3.61 12.28 3.64
CA ASN A 34 4.49 11.23 3.15
C ASN A 34 3.84 9.84 3.24
N ALA A 35 3.42 9.32 2.10
CA ALA A 35 2.84 7.99 1.94
C ALA A 35 3.86 6.85 2.18
N ALA A 36 5.16 7.13 2.14
CA ALA A 36 6.17 6.10 2.16
C ALA A 36 6.26 5.33 3.49
N GLY A 37 5.95 5.99 4.61
CA GLY A 37 5.90 5.35 5.93
C GLY A 37 4.81 4.27 5.99
N PRO A 38 3.53 4.62 5.78
CA PRO A 38 2.44 3.66 5.71
C PRO A 38 2.67 2.56 4.67
N ILE A 39 3.15 2.90 3.46
CA ILE A 39 3.48 1.92 2.40
C ILE A 39 4.44 0.84 2.91
N ARG A 40 5.53 1.23 3.57
CA ARG A 40 6.46 0.28 4.19
C ARG A 40 5.85 -0.46 5.37
N ALA A 41 4.99 0.19 6.15
CA ALA A 41 4.41 -0.40 7.36
C ALA A 41 3.46 -1.58 7.07
N TYR A 42 2.58 -1.48 6.07
CA TYR A 42 1.70 -2.61 5.73
C TYR A 42 2.42 -3.67 4.90
N SER A 43 3.27 -3.28 3.95
CA SER A 43 3.94 -4.22 3.04
C SER A 43 4.98 -5.10 3.74
N LYS A 44 5.62 -4.61 4.82
CA LYS A 44 6.64 -5.37 5.57
C LYS A 44 6.14 -6.75 6.02
N TYR A 45 4.85 -6.91 6.31
CA TYR A 45 4.31 -8.18 6.79
C TYR A 45 4.26 -9.25 5.71
N ALA A 46 3.87 -8.88 4.48
CA ALA A 46 3.88 -9.76 3.32
C ALA A 46 5.32 -10.05 2.87
N ILE A 47 6.15 -9.00 2.78
CA ILE A 47 7.56 -9.10 2.38
C ILE A 47 8.35 -10.01 3.32
N ALA A 48 8.20 -9.85 4.64
CA ALA A 48 8.90 -10.67 5.63
C ALA A 48 8.54 -12.16 5.53
N ARG A 49 7.35 -12.48 5.03
CA ARG A 49 6.85 -13.86 4.82
C ARG A 49 7.06 -14.36 3.39
N LYS A 50 7.70 -13.57 2.53
CA LYS A 50 7.90 -13.86 1.10
C LYS A 50 6.58 -14.11 0.37
N LEU A 51 5.53 -13.41 0.76
CA LEU A 51 4.22 -13.48 0.12
C LEU A 51 4.15 -12.48 -1.04
N PRO A 52 3.76 -12.91 -2.26
CA PRO A 52 3.25 -12.02 -3.28
C PRO A 52 2.17 -11.12 -2.69
N TRP A 53 2.19 -9.84 -3.05
CA TRP A 53 1.17 -8.91 -2.59
C TRP A 53 0.76 -7.89 -3.65
N ALA A 54 -0.50 -7.49 -3.58
CA ALA A 54 -1.07 -6.45 -4.41
C ALA A 54 -1.88 -5.47 -3.58
N MET A 55 -2.18 -4.31 -4.16
CA MET A 55 -3.08 -3.33 -3.60
C MET A 55 -3.83 -2.58 -4.68
N VAL A 56 -5.00 -2.08 -4.32
CA VAL A 56 -5.73 -1.04 -5.05
C VAL A 56 -5.78 0.21 -4.20
N PHE A 57 -5.91 1.38 -4.83
CA PHE A 57 -6.12 2.63 -4.09
C PHE A 57 -7.58 2.76 -3.65
N GLY A 58 -7.77 3.09 -2.38
CA GLY A 58 -9.06 3.47 -1.83
C GLY A 58 -9.34 4.97 -1.99
N ASN A 59 -10.50 5.43 -1.52
CA ASN A 59 -10.91 6.83 -1.66
C ASN A 59 -10.15 7.78 -0.70
N LEU A 60 -9.46 7.25 0.31
CA LEU A 60 -8.69 8.03 1.29
C LEU A 60 -7.18 7.97 1.05
N ASP A 61 -6.69 7.20 0.08
CA ASP A 61 -5.24 7.07 -0.18
C ASP A 61 -4.64 8.26 -0.94
N GLU A 62 -5.47 9.06 -1.60
CA GLU A 62 -5.04 10.23 -2.37
C GLU A 62 -5.59 11.53 -1.78
N ARG A 63 -4.76 12.58 -1.87
CA ARG A 63 -5.24 13.96 -1.77
C ARG A 63 -5.13 14.64 -3.13
N LYS A 64 -6.23 15.28 -3.56
CA LYS A 64 -6.29 16.12 -4.76
C LYS A 64 -5.65 17.50 -4.53
N ASP A 65 -4.47 17.48 -3.96
CA ASP A 65 -3.59 18.61 -3.75
C ASP A 65 -2.35 18.33 -4.61
N THR A 66 -2.14 19.13 -5.64
CA THR A 66 -1.09 18.94 -6.66
C THR A 66 0.33 19.11 -6.12
N THR A 67 0.50 19.42 -4.84
CA THR A 67 1.80 19.69 -4.21
C THR A 67 2.29 18.56 -3.31
N LEU A 68 1.53 17.47 -3.14
CA LEU A 68 1.79 16.45 -2.11
C LEU A 68 2.26 15.08 -2.62
N VAL A 69 3.08 14.43 -1.77
CA VAL A 69 3.62 13.05 -1.90
C VAL A 69 2.54 11.96 -1.76
N THR A 70 1.28 12.35 -1.56
CA THR A 70 0.11 11.45 -1.55
C THR A 70 -0.57 11.37 -2.92
N ASN A 71 0.09 11.77 -4.01
CA ASN A 71 -0.36 11.48 -5.37
C ASN A 71 -0.19 9.98 -5.68
N ASN A 72 -1.23 9.34 -6.21
CA ASN A 72 -1.23 7.90 -6.48
C ASN A 72 -0.11 7.42 -7.43
N TRP A 73 0.35 8.27 -8.36
CA TRP A 73 1.47 7.95 -9.25
C TRP A 73 2.78 7.77 -8.48
N ALA A 74 3.14 8.75 -7.63
CA ALA A 74 4.35 8.67 -6.83
C ALA A 74 4.30 7.51 -5.81
N GLN A 75 3.11 7.23 -5.27
CA GLN A 75 2.89 6.07 -4.41
C GLN A 75 3.11 4.76 -5.18
N MET A 76 2.56 4.65 -6.39
CA MET A 76 2.66 3.46 -7.23
C MET A 76 4.11 3.17 -7.66
N ASP A 77 4.90 4.19 -7.98
CA ASP A 77 6.34 4.05 -8.22
C ASP A 77 7.06 3.43 -7.00
N LEU A 78 6.75 3.91 -5.80
CA LEU A 78 7.30 3.33 -4.57
C LEU A 78 6.83 1.87 -4.38
N ILE A 79 5.53 1.61 -4.54
CA ILE A 79 4.94 0.27 -4.38
C ILE A 79 5.60 -0.72 -5.33
N GLN A 80 5.76 -0.37 -6.60
CA GLN A 80 6.40 -1.23 -7.61
C GLN A 80 7.89 -1.47 -7.34
N SER A 81 8.56 -0.57 -6.63
CA SER A 81 9.96 -0.76 -6.23
C SER A 81 10.14 -1.76 -5.08
N LEU A 82 9.06 -2.12 -4.37
CA LEU A 82 9.14 -3.03 -3.23
C LEU A 82 9.14 -4.51 -3.66
N PRO A 83 9.82 -5.40 -2.92
CA PRO A 83 9.84 -6.82 -3.21
C PRO A 83 8.45 -7.45 -3.26
N LEU A 84 8.25 -8.35 -4.22
CA LEU A 84 7.04 -9.17 -4.37
C LEU A 84 5.74 -8.36 -4.57
N ALA A 85 5.86 -7.09 -4.96
CA ALA A 85 4.73 -6.25 -5.33
C ALA A 85 4.26 -6.58 -6.76
N TYR A 86 2.97 -6.89 -6.89
CA TYR A 86 2.27 -7.10 -8.16
C TYR A 86 1.43 -5.93 -8.70
N PRO A 87 1.12 -4.85 -7.96
CA PRO A 87 0.36 -3.74 -8.53
C PRO A 87 1.07 -3.16 -9.75
N ARG A 88 0.35 -3.07 -10.87
CA ARG A 88 0.87 -2.49 -12.10
C ARG A 88 0.12 -1.21 -12.40
N GLN A 89 0.88 -0.17 -12.68
CA GLN A 89 0.36 1.03 -13.32
C GLN A 89 0.29 0.78 -14.82
N ASP A 90 -0.91 0.56 -15.35
CA ASP A 90 -1.17 0.72 -16.77
C ASP A 90 -1.95 2.03 -16.95
N PRO A 91 -1.53 2.94 -17.85
CA PRO A 91 -2.31 4.12 -18.24
C PRO A 91 -3.76 3.83 -18.63
N ARG A 92 -4.11 2.58 -18.93
CA ARG A 92 -5.44 2.12 -19.33
C ARG A 92 -6.24 1.46 -18.20
N THR A 93 -5.60 0.85 -17.20
CA THR A 93 -6.28 0.06 -16.15
C THR A 93 -5.39 -0.14 -14.93
N LEU A 94 -5.93 -0.08 -13.71
CA LEU A 94 -5.23 -0.61 -12.53
C LEU A 94 -5.35 -2.15 -12.56
N VAL A 95 -4.24 -2.86 -12.78
CA VAL A 95 -4.22 -4.33 -12.78
C VAL A 95 -3.64 -4.81 -11.45
N VAL A 96 -4.45 -5.56 -10.70
CA VAL A 96 -4.10 -6.27 -9.46
C VAL A 96 -3.62 -7.67 -9.82
#